data_AF-A0A944NSK7-F1
#
_entry.id   AF-A0A944NSK7-F1
#
_cell.length_a   1.000
_cell.length_b   1.000
_cell.length_c   1.000
_cell.angle_alpha   90.00
_cell.angle_beta   90.00
_cell.angle_gamma   90.00
#
_symmetry.space_group_name_H-M   'P 1'
#
loop_
_entity.id
_entity.type
_entity.pdbx_description
1 polymer ?
#
loop_
_entity_poly.entity_id
_entity_poly.type
_entity_poly.pdbx_seq_one_letter_code
_entity_poly.pdbx_strand_id
1 'polypeptide(L)'
;MAFSAKDLSVLAYANGFTLWHYTTTDLATEVDTSGYLNAATDIVRIGDMILANTDTDGTPASGIFLVNANAAGVVDVADMTAVGNTDLD
;
A
#
# COMPACT_ATOMS: atom_id res chain seq x y z
N MET A 1 -10.38 9.88 0.07
CA MET A 1 -9.71 9.16 1.17
C MET A 1 -10.63 8.21 1.88
N ALA A 2 -10.76 7.02 1.33
CA ALA A 2 -11.23 5.87 2.06
C ALA A 2 -10.56 4.65 1.43
N PHE A 3 -9.80 3.92 2.23
CA PHE A 3 -9.27 2.63 1.79
C PHE A 3 -10.41 1.72 1.32
N SER A 4 -10.17 1.05 0.20
CA SER A 4 -11.11 0.16 -0.44
C SER A 4 -10.54 -1.25 -0.49
N ALA A 5 -11.03 -2.13 0.39
CA ALA A 5 -10.52 -3.50 0.50
C ALA A 5 -10.69 -4.33 -0.78
N LYS A 6 -11.66 -4.00 -1.63
CA LYS A 6 -11.85 -4.64 -2.95
C LYS A 6 -10.72 -4.34 -3.93
N ASP A 7 -9.99 -3.24 -3.72
CA ASP A 7 -8.90 -2.79 -4.57
C ASP A 7 -7.54 -3.28 -4.04
N LEU A 8 -7.54 -4.05 -2.93
CA LEU A 8 -6.38 -4.74 -2.37
C LEU A 8 -6.45 -6.24 -2.72
N SER A 9 -5.49 -6.72 -3.51
CA SER A 9 -5.42 -8.10 -3.98
C SER A 9 -4.14 -8.79 -3.55
N VAL A 10 -4.24 -10.05 -3.12
CA VAL A 10 -3.07 -10.88 -2.86
C VAL A 10 -2.46 -11.35 -4.18
N LEU A 11 -1.15 -11.14 -4.36
CA LEU A 11 -0.41 -11.63 -5.52
C LEU A 11 0.33 -12.94 -5.23
N ALA A 12 0.99 -13.00 -4.07
CA ALA A 12 1.77 -14.16 -3.66
C ALA A 12 1.87 -14.21 -2.13
N TYR A 13 2.02 -15.42 -1.60
CA TYR A 13 2.33 -15.65 -0.19
C TYR A 13 3.36 -16.77 -0.07
N ALA A 14 4.43 -16.54 0.68
CA ALA A 14 5.49 -17.51 0.92
C ALA A 14 6.32 -17.09 2.15
N ASN A 15 6.90 -18.04 2.88
CA ASN A 15 7.84 -17.77 3.97
C ASN A 15 7.35 -16.79 5.06
N GLY A 16 6.04 -16.77 5.34
CA GLY A 16 5.44 -15.85 6.32
C GLY A 16 5.28 -14.41 5.83
N PHE A 17 5.45 -14.17 4.54
CA PHE A 17 5.32 -12.89 3.86
C PHE A 17 4.20 -12.94 2.81
N THR A 18 3.47 -11.84 2.67
CA THR A 18 2.46 -11.64 1.62
C THR A 18 2.82 -10.44 0.75
N LEU A 19 2.80 -10.65 -0.57
CA LEU A 19 2.89 -9.59 -1.56
C LEU A 19 1.47 -9.21 -2.00
N TRP A 20 1.16 -7.93 -1.84
CA TRP A 20 -0.13 -7.36 -2.20
C TRP A 20 0.00 -6.45 -3.42
N HIS A 21 -1.09 -6.29 -4.16
CA HIS A 21 -1.29 -5.20 -5.10
C HIS A 21 -2.43 -4.32 -4.61
N TYR A 22 -2.25 -3.00 -4.66
CA TYR A 22 -3.25 -2.02 -4.29
C TYR A 22 -3.35 -0.92 -5.35
N THR A 23 -4.56 -0.48 -5.63
CA THR A 23 -4.80 0.67 -6.51
C THR A 23 -5.75 1.66 -5.85
N THR A 24 -5.47 2.96 -5.97
CA THR A 24 -6.31 4.02 -5.39
C THR A 24 -6.17 5.33 -6.16
N THR A 25 -7.17 6.21 -6.01
CA THR A 25 -7.12 7.62 -6.43
C THR A 25 -6.47 8.51 -5.39
N ASP A 26 -6.30 8.04 -4.15
CA ASP A 26 -5.64 8.80 -3.09
C ASP A 26 -4.12 8.90 -3.36
N LEU A 27 -3.48 9.97 -2.86
CA LEU A 27 -2.04 10.19 -2.97
C LEU A 27 -1.26 9.16 -2.15
N ALA A 28 -0.01 8.88 -2.54
CA ALA A 28 0.86 8.00 -1.77
C ALA A 28 1.05 8.45 -0.30
N THR A 29 1.11 9.77 -0.06
CA THR A 29 1.20 10.35 1.29
C THR A 29 -0.09 10.18 2.11
N GLU A 30 -1.23 10.03 1.45
CA GLU A 30 -2.51 9.76 2.12
C GLU A 30 -2.61 8.27 2.47
N VAL A 31 -2.13 7.38 1.60
CA VAL A 31 -2.01 5.94 1.88
C VAL A 31 -1.06 5.67 3.04
N ASP A 32 0.02 6.43 3.15
CA ASP A 32 0.99 6.39 4.26
C ASP A 32 0.44 6.97 5.59
N THR A 33 -0.73 7.58 5.58
CA THR A 33 -1.31 8.09 6.83
C THR A 33 -1.70 6.93 7.74
N SER A 34 -1.13 6.90 8.94
CA SER A 34 -1.47 5.91 9.96
C SER A 34 -2.98 5.73 10.12
N GLY A 35 -3.44 4.49 9.98
CA GLY A 35 -4.84 4.14 10.06
C GLY A 35 -5.57 4.05 8.71
N TYR A 36 -4.94 4.46 7.60
CA TYR A 36 -5.56 4.39 6.26
C TYR A 36 -5.99 2.95 5.93
N LEU A 37 -5.12 1.97 6.19
CA LEU A 37 -5.36 0.54 5.90
C LEU A 37 -6.08 -0.23 7.02
N ASN A 38 -6.73 0.43 7.99
CA ASN A 38 -7.32 -0.25 9.15
C ASN A 38 -8.34 -1.34 8.79
N ALA A 39 -9.10 -1.18 7.72
CA ALA A 39 -10.05 -2.22 7.30
C ALA A 39 -9.35 -3.50 6.78
N ALA A 40 -8.03 -3.47 6.58
CA ALA A 40 -7.22 -4.62 6.22
C ALA A 40 -6.46 -5.25 7.42
N THR A 41 -6.68 -4.77 8.65
CA THR A 41 -5.97 -5.22 9.86
C THR A 41 -5.98 -6.74 10.08
N ASP A 42 -7.05 -7.42 9.66
CA ASP A 42 -7.19 -8.88 9.81
C ASP A 42 -6.41 -9.69 8.76
N ILE A 43 -5.98 -9.06 7.67
CA ILE A 43 -5.35 -9.74 6.52
C ILE A 43 -3.91 -9.33 6.27
N VAL A 44 -3.50 -8.09 6.58
CA VAL A 44 -2.12 -7.61 6.42
C VAL A 44 -1.29 -7.85 7.67
N ARG A 45 -0.01 -8.15 7.49
CA ARG A 45 0.93 -8.40 8.60
C ARG A 45 2.15 -7.49 8.49
N ILE A 46 2.76 -7.20 9.63
CA ILE A 46 4.05 -6.50 9.66
C ILE A 46 5.05 -7.29 8.82
N GLY A 47 5.73 -6.60 7.90
CA GLY A 47 6.67 -7.18 6.94
C GLY A 47 6.07 -7.51 5.57
N ASP A 48 4.75 -7.48 5.41
CA ASP A 48 4.12 -7.57 4.10
C ASP A 48 4.49 -6.35 3.23
N MET A 49 4.52 -6.54 1.91
CA MET A 49 4.78 -5.48 0.94
C MET A 49 3.57 -5.27 0.05
N ILE A 50 3.31 -4.02 -0.30
CA ILE A 50 2.20 -3.62 -1.17
C ILE A 50 2.77 -2.93 -2.40
N LEU A 51 2.67 -3.57 -3.56
CA LEU A 51 2.84 -2.88 -4.84
C LEU A 51 1.64 -1.97 -5.05
N ALA A 52 1.87 -0.68 -5.12
CA ALA A 52 0.80 0.30 -5.16
C ALA A 52 0.83 1.13 -6.44
N ASN A 53 -0.35 1.37 -7.00
CA ASN A 53 -0.63 2.44 -7.96
C ASN A 53 -1.54 3.46 -7.26
N THR A 54 -1.03 4.66 -7.06
CA THR A 54 -1.69 5.75 -6.32
C THR A 54 -1.94 6.93 -7.24
N ASP A 55 -2.81 7.85 -6.84
CA ASP A 55 -3.18 9.04 -7.64
C ASP A 55 -3.63 8.69 -9.06
N THR A 56 -4.41 7.60 -9.20
CA THR A 56 -4.80 7.05 -10.51
C THR A 56 -5.76 7.92 -11.32
N ASP A 57 -6.34 8.97 -10.72
CA ASP A 57 -7.15 10.01 -11.36
C ASP A 57 -6.42 11.34 -11.55
N GLY A 58 -5.15 11.45 -11.13
CA GLY A 58 -4.30 12.64 -11.22
C GLY A 58 -2.96 12.36 -11.90
N THR A 59 -1.87 12.41 -11.13
CA THR A 59 -0.51 12.08 -11.59
C THR A 59 -0.09 10.71 -11.04
N PRO A 60 -0.30 9.62 -11.80
CA PRO A 60 -0.14 8.28 -11.27
C PRO A 60 1.26 8.05 -10.72
N ALA A 61 1.34 7.62 -9.46
CA ALA A 61 2.57 7.23 -8.81
C ALA A 61 2.56 5.72 -8.51
N SER A 62 3.65 5.04 -8.85
CA SER A 62 3.79 3.60 -8.65
C SER A 62 4.96 3.30 -7.72
N GLY A 63 4.81 2.33 -6.82
CA GLY A 63 5.85 2.02 -5.86
C GLY A 63 5.53 0.86 -4.92
N ILE A 64 6.32 0.76 -3.86
CA ILE A 64 6.23 -0.30 -2.86
C ILE A 64 6.07 0.32 -1.47
N PHE A 65 5.01 -0.04 -0.76
CA PHE A 65 4.86 0.19 0.67
C PHE A 65 5.34 -1.03 1.46
N LEU A 66 5.93 -0.78 2.63
CA LEU A 66 6.22 -1.79 3.65
C LEU A 66 5.24 -1.63 4.81
N VAL A 67 4.51 -2.68 5.16
CA VAL A 67 3.69 -2.68 6.40
C VAL A 67 4.63 -2.72 7.60
N ASN A 68 4.79 -1.60 8.29
CA ASN A 68 5.73 -1.45 9.40
C ASN A 68 5.03 -1.62 10.77
N ALA A 69 3.71 -1.45 10.84
CA ALA A 69 2.91 -1.67 12.03
C ALA A 69 1.53 -2.24 11.70
N ASN A 70 1.06 -3.15 12.55
CA ASN A 70 -0.33 -3.58 12.64
C ASN A 70 -0.60 -3.95 14.11
N ALA A 71 -1.07 -2.99 14.89
CA ALA A 71 -1.27 -3.16 16.32
C ALA A 71 -2.56 -2.46 16.77
N ALA A 72 -3.34 -3.13 17.64
CA ALA A 72 -4.60 -2.61 18.16
C ALA A 72 -5.59 -2.11 17.08
N GLY A 73 -5.60 -2.76 15.90
CA GLY A 73 -6.45 -2.39 14.77
C GLY A 73 -5.96 -1.18 13.98
N VAL A 74 -4.75 -0.68 14.28
CA VAL A 74 -4.10 0.41 13.55
C VAL A 74 -3.00 -0.15 12.66
N VAL A 75 -3.17 -0.01 11.35
CA VAL A 75 -2.18 -0.36 10.33
C VAL A 75 -1.42 0.89 9.91
N ASP A 76 -0.10 0.76 9.79
CA ASP A 76 0.80 1.79 9.29
C ASP A 76 1.75 1.19 8.27
N VAL A 77 2.05 1.98 7.24
CA VAL A 77 3.07 1.65 6.24
C VAL A 77 4.21 2.65 6.33
N ALA A 78 5.34 2.34 5.71
CA ALA A 78 6.40 3.31 5.51
C ALA A 78 6.22 4.02 4.18
N ASP A 79 6.79 5.23 4.07
CA ASP A 79 6.90 6.01 2.83
C ASP A 79 7.09 5.12 1.59
N MET A 80 6.28 5.38 0.56
CA MET A 80 6.32 4.60 -0.67
C MET A 80 7.70 4.69 -1.33
N THR A 81 8.35 3.56 -1.55
CA THR A 81 9.52 3.50 -2.41
C THR A 81 9.06 3.56 -3.88
N ALA A 82 9.32 4.68 -4.55
CA ALA A 82 8.85 4.91 -5.91
C ALA A 82 9.56 4.01 -6.95
N VAL A 83 8.81 3.60 -7.97
CA VAL A 83 9.29 2.87 -9.15
C VAL A 83 9.07 3.75 -10.39
N GLY A 84 10.14 4.10 -11.10
CA GLY A 84 10.06 4.69 -12.45
C GLY A 84 9.82 6.20 -12.54
N ASN A 85 10.07 6.98 -11.48
CA ASN A 85 9.71 8.41 -11.44
C ASN A 85 10.54 9.34 -12.36
N THR A 86 11.49 8.82 -13.13
CA THR A 86 12.34 9.60 -14.04
C THR A 86 12.43 8.90 -15.40
N ASP A 87 11.77 9.48 -16.39
CA ASP A 87 11.89 9.13 -17.81
C ASP A 87 12.28 10.40 -18.58
N LEU A 88 13.46 10.41 -19.20
CA LEU A 88 14.10 11.63 -19.74
C LEU A 88 14.37 11.56 -21.25
N ASP A 89 13.85 10.54 -21.95
CA ASP A 89 13.98 10.38 -23.40
C ASP A 89 12.71 10.72 -24.19
#